data_AF-A0A838DSH2-F1
#
_entry.id   AF-A0A838DSH2-F1
#
_cell.length_a   1.000
_cell.length_b   1.000
_cell.length_c   1.000
_cell.angle_alpha   90.00
_cell.angle_beta   90.00
_cell.angle_gamma   90.00
#
_symmetry.space_group_name_H-M   'P 1'
#
loop_
_entity.id
_entity.type
_entity.pdbx_description
1 polymer ?
#
loop_
_entity_poly.entity_id
_entity_poly.type
_entity_poly.pdbx_seq_one_letter_code
_entity_poly.pdbx_strand_id
1 'polypeptide(L)' 'MKYYITYCITHPEHTPTTATGLVEAPTRLNLDVRLARGVGKWKKRGYAVEIVKIACIDDLQSVVHD' A
#
# COMPACT_ATOMS: atom_id res chain seq x y z
N MET A 1 -2.81 11.03 -9.24
CA MET A 1 -3.39 9.69 -9.43
C MET A 1 -3.68 9.09 -8.07
N LYS A 2 -4.78 8.35 -7.94
CA LYS A 2 -5.17 7.69 -6.69
C LYS A 2 -4.98 6.18 -6.81
N TYR A 3 -4.48 5.58 -5.74
CA TYR A 3 -4.17 4.15 -5.71
C TYR A 3 -4.78 3.49 -4.47
N TYR A 4 -5.40 2.33 -4.67
CA TYR A 4 -5.71 1.42 -3.57
C TYR A 4 -4.50 0.53 -3.30
N ILE A 5 -4.02 0.57 -2.06
CA ILE A 5 -2.87 -0.18 -1.58
C ILE A 5 -3.34 -1.16 -0.52
N THR A 6 -3.21 -2.45 -0.80
CA THR A 6 -3.42 -3.50 0.19
C THR A 6 -2.09 -3.92 0.75
N TYR A 7 -1.99 -3.97 2.08
CA TYR A 7 -0.78 -4.36 2.78
C TYR A 7 -1.10 -5.32 3.92
N CYS A 8 -0.15 -6.21 4.22
CA CYS A 8 -0.16 -7.07 5.39
C CYS A 8 0.91 -6.57 6.36
N ILE A 9 0.53 -6.32 7.61
CA ILE A 9 1.44 -5.96 8.70
C ILE A 9 1.52 -7.12 9.68
N THR A 10 2.73 -7.52 10.02
CA THR A 10 3.01 -8.60 10.99
C THR A 10 3.94 -8.11 12.09
N HIS A 11 3.73 -8.62 13.31
CA HIS A 11 4.59 -8.39 14.48
C HIS A 11 4.73 -9.72 15.24
N PRO A 12 5.88 -10.02 15.87
CA PRO A 12 6.05 -11.28 16.62
C PRO A 12 5.02 -11.49 17.74
N GLU A 13 4.53 -10.39 18.33
CA GLU A 13 3.64 -10.41 19.50
C GLU A 13 2.17 -10.07 19.17
N HIS A 14 1.85 -9.81 17.90
CA HIS A 14 0.50 -9.41 17.50
C HIS A 14 0.00 -10.17 16.27
N THR A 15 -1.30 -10.38 16.20
CA THR A 15 -1.94 -11.02 15.05
C THR A 15 -1.67 -10.24 13.77
N PRO A 16 -1.26 -10.92 12.68
CA PRO A 16 -1.18 -10.32 11.35
C PRO A 16 -2.45 -9.55 10.98
N THR A 17 -2.29 -8.36 10.44
CA THR A 17 -3.40 -7.51 10.02
C THR A 17 -3.24 -7.13 8.56
N THR A 18 -4.25 -7.44 7.75
CA THR A 18 -4.34 -6.98 6.37
C THR A 18 -5.29 -5.80 6.29
N ALA A 19 -4.88 -4.73 5.60
CA ALA A 19 -5.70 -3.56 5.40
C ALA A 19 -5.48 -2.98 4.00
N THR A 20 -6.50 -2.28 3.51
CA THR A 20 -6.45 -1.54 2.25
C THR A 20 -6.63 -0.05 2.53
N GLY A 21 -5.72 0.77 1.99
CA GLY A 21 -5.74 2.22 2.13
C GLY A 21 -5.68 2.93 0.79
N LEU A 22 -6.26 4.12 0.74
CA LEU A 22 -6.14 5.04 -0.39
C LEU A 22 -4.86 5.86 -0.27
N VAL A 23 -4.04 5.88 -1.32
CA VAL A 23 -2.84 6.71 -1.40
C VAL A 23 -2.89 7.54 -2.67
N GLU A 24 -2.74 8.85 -2.52
CA GLU A 24 -2.61 9.76 -3.64
C GLU A 24 -1.14 10.04 -3.93
N ALA A 25 -0.75 9.96 -5.20
CA ALA A 25 0.59 10.29 -5.66
C ALA A 25 0.56 10.89 -7.09
N PRO A 26 1.44 11.86 -7.41
CA PRO A 26 1.53 12.43 -8.75
C PRO A 26 2.01 11.42 -9.80
N THR A 27 2.92 10.52 -9.42
CA THR A 27 3.52 9.51 -10.32
C THR A 27 3.70 8.18 -9.58
N ARG A 28 3.89 7.09 -10.34
CA ARG A 28 4.19 5.77 -9.77
C ARG A 28 5.48 5.78 -8.93
N LEU A 29 6.52 6.48 -9.39
CA LEU A 29 7.76 6.65 -8.64
C LEU A 29 7.55 7.35 -7.30
N ASN A 30 6.74 8.42 -7.28
CA ASN A 30 6.40 9.12 -6.03
C ASN A 30 5.61 8.21 -5.07
N LEU A 31 4.75 7.34 -5.60
CA LEU A 31 4.05 6.34 -4.79
C LEU A 31 5.05 5.38 -4.14
N ASP A 32 5.98 4.81 -4.90
CA ASP A 32 6.96 3.86 -4.37
C ASP A 32 7.84 4.48 -3.28
N VAL A 33 8.29 5.72 -3.46
CA VAL A 33 9.04 6.46 -2.43
C VAL A 33 8.19 6.66 -1.17
N ARG A 34 6.91 7.01 -1.29
CA ARG A 34 5.98 7.15 -0.15
C ARG A 34 5.77 5.81 0.57
N LEU A 35 5.53 4.73 -0.16
CA LEU A 35 5.35 3.40 0.39
C LEU A 35 6.61 2.91 1.11
N ALA A 36 7.79 3.06 0.50
CA ALA A 36 9.07 2.69 1.11
C ALA A 36 9.31 3.45 2.42
N ARG A 37 9.00 4.76 2.47
CA ARG A 37 9.08 5.55 3.70
C ARG A 37 8.09 5.07 4.77
N GLY A 38 6.87 4.73 4.38
CA GLY A 38 5.85 4.17 5.28
C GLY A 38 6.30 2.83 5.88
N VAL A 39 6.70 1.89 5.02
CA VAL A 39 7.24 0.58 5.42
C VAL A 39 8.45 0.75 6.34
N GLY A 40 9.36 1.66 6.03
CA GLY A 40 10.53 1.94 6.87
C GLY A 40 10.17 2.40 8.28
N LYS A 41 9.09 3.18 8.46
CA LYS A 41 8.62 3.60 9.79
C LYS A 41 8.10 2.42 10.61
N TRP A 42 7.37 1.49 9.98
CA TRP A 42 6.85 0.29 10.64
C TRP A 42 7.97 -0.71 10.97
N LYS A 43 8.92 -0.91 10.04
CA LYS A 43 10.12 -1.73 10.29
C LYS A 43 10.93 -1.27 11.49
N LYS A 44 11.12 0.05 11.65
CA LYS A 44 11.78 0.63 12.83
C LYS A 44 11.06 0.35 14.15
N ARG A 45 9.77 -0.01 14.11
CA ARG A 45 8.95 -0.38 15.27
C ARG A 45 8.85 -1.88 15.48
N GLY A 46 9.64 -2.69 14.76
CA GLY A 46 9.64 -4.15 14.87
C GLY A 46 8.60 -4.86 13.98
N TYR A 47 7.85 -4.13 13.16
CA TYR A 47 6.84 -4.70 12.28
C TYR A 47 7.42 -5.07 10.92
N ALA A 48 7.04 -6.22 10.37
CA ALA A 48 7.22 -6.50 8.95
C ALA A 48 5.97 -6.04 8.18
N VAL A 49 6.18 -5.46 7.00
CA VAL A 49 5.11 -4.97 6.14
C VAL A 49 5.34 -5.48 4.73
N GLU A 50 4.32 -6.12 4.18
CA GLU A 50 4.27 -6.63 2.81
C GLU A 50 3.18 -5.89 2.04
N ILE A 51 3.51 -5.36 0.86
CA ILE A 51 2.52 -4.76 -0.03
C ILE A 51 1.99 -5.86 -0.95
N VAL A 52 0.73 -6.23 -0.77
CA VAL A 52 0.09 -7.36 -1.46
C VAL A 52 -0.51 -6.92 -2.80
N LYS A 53 -1.11 -5.73 -2.84
CA LYS A 53 -1.76 -5.22 -4.05
C LYS A 53 -1.60 -3.71 -4.16
N ILE A 54 -1.39 -3.25 -5.40
CA ILE A 54 -1.40 -1.84 -5.78
C ILE A 54 -2.31 -1.75 -7.00
N ALA A 55 -3.38 -0.98 -6.92
CA ALA A 55 -4.29 -0.75 -8.03
C ALA A 55 -4.50 0.75 -8.23
N CYS A 56 -4.30 1.25 -9.45
CA CYS A 56 -4.69 2.61 -9.78
C CYS A 56 -6.21 2.68 -9.93
N ILE A 57 -6.83 3.71 -9.39
CA ILE A 57 -8.29 3.89 -9.50
C ILE A 57 -8.69 4.12 -10.96
N ASP A 58 -7.91 4.90 -11.69
CA ASP A 58 -8.20 5.26 -13.07
C ASP A 58 -8.20 3.99 -13.97
N ASP A 59 -7.29 3.05 -13.70
CA ASP A 59 -7.21 1.74 -14.40
C ASP A 59 -8.32 0.77 -13.97
N LEU A 60 -8.91 0.94 -12.78
CA LEU A 60 -10.03 0.11 -12.32
C LEU A 60 -11.36 0.56 -12.93
N GLN A 61 -11.50 1.86 -13.18
CA GLN A 61 -12.73 2.43 -13.75
C GLN A 61 -12.87 2.14 -15.25
N SER A 62 -11.77 2.00 -15.98
CA SER A 62 -11.81 1.61 -17.39
C SER A 62 -12.32 0.17 -17.60
N VAL A 63 -12.03 -0.75 -16.67
CA VAL A 63 -12.45 -2.16 -16.76
C VAL A 63 -13.95 -2.35 -16.49
N VAL A 64 -14.62 -1.38 -15.86
CA VAL A 64 -16.06 -1.46 -15.53
C VAL A 64 -16.92 -0.89 -16.66
N HIS A 65 -16.33 -0.30 -17.70
CA HIS A 65 -17.06 0.37 -18.79
C HIS A 65 -16.87 -0.28 -20.17
N ASP A 66 -16.29 -1.49 -20.23
CA ASP A 66 -16.34 -2.42 -21.36
C ASP A 66 -17.22 -3.62 -21.01
#